data_AF-A0A4U5M801-F1
#
_entry.id   AF-A0A4U5M801-F1
#
_cell.length_a   1.000
_cell.length_b   1.000
_cell.length_c   1.000
_cell.angle_alpha   90.00
_cell.angle_beta   90.00
_cell.angle_gamma   90.00
#
_symmetry.space_group_name_H-M   'P 1'
#
loop_
_entity.id
_entity.type
_entity.pdbx_description
1 polymer ?
#
loop_
_entity_poly.entity_id
_entity_poly.type
_entity_poly.pdbx_seq_one_letter_code
_entity_poly.pdbx_strand_id
1 'polypeptide(L)'
;MAIPQDVQENIKNFIECLHKVEDTVNKLVAVSDPTDRTAIEEVRMELATLFSLNTLFWANSRLEGKDPTKNEELKLELKRTKEYIGRLKEIDDKENRPKVNQKVAQAMVRNAMFDVEEANQKKKEDEKAKK
;
A
#
# COMPACT_ATOMS: atom_id res chain seq x y z
N MET A 1 44.99 -23.28 -2.20
CA MET A 1 43.88 -23.29 -1.21
C MET A 1 42.59 -23.53 -1.97
N ALA A 2 41.78 -24.50 -1.56
CA ALA A 2 40.46 -24.72 -2.15
C ALA A 2 39.43 -23.77 -1.52
N ILE A 3 38.43 -23.35 -2.29
CA ILE A 3 37.32 -22.53 -1.78
C ILE A 3 36.50 -23.39 -0.81
N PRO A 4 36.12 -22.88 0.39
CA PRO A 4 35.27 -23.61 1.33
C PRO A 4 33.94 -24.05 0.70
N GLN A 5 33.42 -25.22 1.10
CA GLN A 5 32.24 -25.83 0.48
C GLN A 5 30.96 -24.99 0.64
N ASP A 6 30.79 -24.36 1.80
CA ASP A 6 29.70 -23.42 2.09
C ASP A 6 29.72 -22.20 1.16
N VAL A 7 30.91 -21.68 0.86
CA VAL A 7 31.07 -20.57 -0.09
C VAL A 7 30.72 -21.02 -1.51
N GLN A 8 31.12 -22.23 -1.90
CA GLN A 8 30.76 -22.78 -3.22
C GLN A 8 29.24 -22.95 -3.37
N GLU A 9 28.56 -23.43 -2.32
CA GLU A 9 27.10 -23.57 -2.32
C GLU A 9 26.39 -22.22 -2.40
N ASN A 10 26.85 -21.23 -1.63
CA ASN A 10 26.32 -19.87 -1.69
C ASN A 10 26.48 -19.24 -3.08
N ILE A 11 27.61 -19.45 -3.74
CA ILE A 11 27.84 -18.96 -5.11
C ILE A 11 26.89 -19.64 -6.09
N LYS A 12 26.70 -20.97 -6.00
CA LYS A 12 25.74 -21.70 -6.85
C LYS A 12 24.32 -21.17 -6.67
N ASN A 13 23.88 -21.05 -5.43
CA ASN A 13 22.55 -20.49 -5.11
C ASN A 13 22.39 -19.08 -5.64
N PHE A 14 23.41 -18.24 -5.51
CA PHE A 14 23.40 -16.88 -6.03
C PHE A 14 23.25 -16.85 -7.57
N ILE A 15 24.01 -17.67 -8.29
CA ILE A 15 23.92 -17.78 -9.76
C ILE A 15 22.53 -18.26 -10.18
N GLU A 16 21.97 -19.27 -9.52
CA GLU A 16 20.62 -19.75 -9.81
C GLU A 16 19.55 -18.67 -9.57
N CYS A 17 19.69 -17.90 -8.48
CA CYS A 17 18.83 -16.75 -8.23
C CYS A 17 18.98 -15.68 -9.31
N LEU A 18 20.20 -15.41 -9.78
CA LEU A 18 20.46 -14.43 -10.83
C LEU A 18 19.79 -14.82 -12.15
N HIS A 19 19.90 -16.08 -12.57
CA HIS A 19 19.20 -16.58 -13.77
C HIS A 19 17.67 -16.43 -13.64
N LYS A 20 17.09 -16.73 -12.47
CA LYS A 20 15.65 -16.55 -12.25
C LYS A 20 15.22 -15.08 -12.36
N VAL A 21 16.03 -14.16 -11.85
CA VAL A 21 15.79 -12.72 -11.97
C VAL A 21 15.88 -12.29 -13.42
N GLU A 22 16.93 -12.69 -14.13
CA GLU A 22 17.12 -12.41 -15.55
C GLU A 22 15.96 -12.92 -16.41
N ASP A 23 15.55 -14.17 -16.22
CA ASP A 23 14.40 -14.77 -16.90
C ASP A 23 13.11 -13.98 -16.64
N THR A 24 12.91 -13.51 -15.40
CA THR A 24 11.73 -12.73 -15.02
C THR A 24 11.73 -11.35 -15.67
N VAL A 25 12.88 -10.67 -15.68
CA VAL A 25 13.04 -9.37 -16.33
C VAL A 25 12.86 -9.49 -17.84
N ASN A 26 13.46 -10.51 -18.47
CA ASN A 26 13.31 -10.77 -19.90
C ASN A 26 11.84 -11.00 -20.29
N LYS A 27 11.10 -11.76 -19.49
CA LYS A 27 9.65 -11.93 -19.68
C LYS A 27 8.92 -10.61 -19.55
N LEU A 28 9.24 -9.79 -18.54
CA LEU A 28 8.57 -8.51 -18.31
C LEU A 28 8.81 -7.53 -19.46
N VAL A 29 10.04 -7.41 -19.96
CA VAL A 29 10.40 -6.54 -21.09
C VAL A 29 9.78 -7.02 -22.40
N ALA A 30 9.57 -8.33 -22.56
CA ALA A 30 8.91 -8.89 -23.73
C ALA A 30 7.38 -8.64 -23.77
N VAL A 31 6.76 -8.22 -22.66
CA VAL A 31 5.35 -7.85 -22.64
C VAL A 31 5.21 -6.45 -23.25
N SER A 32 4.45 -6.35 -24.36
CA SER A 32 4.04 -5.04 -24.89
C SER A 32 3.29 -4.28 -23.80
N ASP A 33 3.53 -2.97 -23.70
CA ASP A 33 2.80 -2.14 -22.77
C ASP A 33 1.29 -2.22 -23.10
N PRO A 34 0.43 -2.71 -22.19
CA PRO A 34 -1.00 -2.77 -22.40
C PRO A 34 -1.51 -1.35 -22.52
N THR A 35 -2.20 -1.03 -23.62
CA THR A 35 -2.80 0.29 -23.84
C THR A 35 -3.96 0.60 -22.89
N ASP A 36 -4.52 -0.42 -22.22
CA ASP A 36 -5.73 -0.30 -21.40
C ASP A 36 -5.50 -0.62 -19.91
N ARG A 37 -4.45 -0.08 -19.28
CA ARG A 37 -4.30 -0.17 -17.81
C ARG A 37 -5.17 0.88 -17.11
N THR A 38 -5.81 0.48 -16.01
CA THR A 38 -6.36 1.46 -15.07
C THR A 38 -5.23 2.22 -14.37
N ALA A 39 -5.52 3.43 -13.89
CA ALA A 39 -4.52 4.23 -13.16
C ALA A 39 -3.92 3.51 -11.93
N ILE A 40 -4.69 2.62 -11.29
CA ILE A 40 -4.23 1.82 -10.16
C ILE A 40 -3.24 0.74 -10.61
N GLU A 41 -3.51 0.08 -11.73
CA GLU A 41 -2.61 -0.93 -12.29
C GLU A 41 -1.30 -0.31 -12.79
N GLU A 42 -1.37 0.89 -13.37
CA GLU A 42 -0.20 1.67 -13.78
C GLU A 42 0.69 1.99 -12.57
N VAL A 43 0.12 2.60 -11.53
CA VAL A 43 0.86 2.90 -10.28
C VAL A 43 1.44 1.62 -9.64
N ARG A 44 0.71 0.50 -9.68
CA ARG A 44 1.20 -0.79 -9.17
C ARG A 44 2.44 -1.26 -9.94
N MET A 45 2.43 -1.13 -11.27
CA MET A 45 3.56 -1.49 -12.12
C MET A 45 4.77 -0.57 -11.88
N GLU A 46 4.55 0.74 -11.77
CA GLU A 46 5.60 1.72 -11.47
C GLU A 46 6.25 1.44 -10.11
N LEU A 47 5.45 1.21 -9.07
CA LEU A 47 5.96 0.91 -7.73
C LEU A 47 6.71 -0.43 -7.69
N ALA A 48 6.24 -1.44 -8.43
CA ALA A 48 6.95 -2.71 -8.55
C ALA A 48 8.31 -2.54 -9.24
N THR A 49 8.35 -1.73 -10.31
CA THR A 49 9.58 -1.41 -11.04
C THR A 49 10.57 -0.66 -10.14
N LEU A 50 10.11 0.39 -9.45
CA LEU A 50 10.93 1.19 -8.54
C LEU A 50 11.51 0.34 -7.40
N PHE A 51 10.68 -0.50 -6.76
CA PHE A 51 11.13 -1.40 -5.71
C PHE A 51 12.17 -2.41 -6.21
N SER A 52 11.96 -2.95 -7.40
CA SER A 52 12.88 -3.91 -8.02
C SER A 52 14.23 -3.28 -8.31
N LEU A 53 14.26 -2.08 -8.90
CA LEU A 53 15.49 -1.34 -9.17
C LEU A 53 16.26 -1.02 -7.88
N ASN A 54 15.57 -0.51 -6.85
CA ASN A 54 16.19 -0.21 -5.55
C ASN A 54 16.81 -1.46 -4.91
N THR A 55 16.12 -2.60 -4.99
CA THR A 55 16.59 -3.86 -4.41
C THR A 55 17.76 -4.46 -5.21
N LEU A 56 17.74 -4.36 -6.54
CA LEU A 56 18.87 -4.77 -7.38
C LEU A 56 20.09 -3.90 -7.13
N PHE A 57 19.92 -2.59 -6.96
CA PHE A 57 21.01 -1.69 -6.59
C PHE A 57 21.60 -2.05 -5.22
N TRP A 58 20.76 -2.42 -4.25
CA TRP A 58 21.21 -2.94 -2.95
C TRP A 58 22.07 -4.20 -3.11
N ALA A 59 21.60 -5.17 -3.91
CA ALA A 59 22.34 -6.40 -4.20
C ALA A 59 23.69 -6.11 -4.88
N ASN A 60 23.70 -5.25 -5.91
CA ASN A 60 24.93 -4.85 -6.61
C ASN A 60 25.93 -4.19 -5.66
N SER A 61 25.48 -3.30 -4.78
CA SER A 61 26.34 -2.67 -3.76
C SER A 61 27.03 -3.71 -2.88
N ARG A 62 26.32 -4.77 -2.48
CA ARG A 62 26.92 -5.87 -1.69
C ARG A 62 27.96 -6.66 -2.48
N LEU A 63 27.74 -6.88 -3.78
CA LEU A 63 28.72 -7.56 -4.65
C LEU A 63 30.01 -6.76 -4.83
N GLU A 64 29.92 -5.43 -4.85
CA GLU A 64 31.06 -4.52 -4.86
C GLU A 64 31.77 -4.42 -3.51
N GLY A 65 31.31 -5.16 -2.48
CA GLY A 65 31.84 -5.09 -1.12
C GLY A 65 31.43 -3.82 -0.35
N LYS A 66 30.50 -3.03 -0.90
CA LYS A 66 29.95 -1.85 -0.23
C LYS A 66 28.83 -2.25 0.73
N ASP A 67 28.66 -1.43 1.75
CA ASP A 67 27.53 -1.55 2.66
C ASP A 67 26.37 -0.66 2.18
N PRO A 68 25.30 -1.22 1.58
CA PRO A 68 24.16 -0.42 1.10
C PRO A 68 23.43 0.30 2.24
N THR A 69 23.58 -0.15 3.49
CA THR A 69 23.03 0.56 4.65
C THR A 69 23.79 1.84 4.98
N LYS A 70 24.84 2.20 4.24
CA LYS A 70 25.52 3.50 4.37
C LYS A 70 25.12 4.48 3.27
N ASN A 71 24.33 4.03 2.29
CA ASN A 71 23.81 4.90 1.25
C ASN A 71 22.48 5.53 1.72
N GLU A 72 22.54 6.77 2.19
CA GLU A 72 21.37 7.49 2.70
C GLU A 72 20.33 7.78 1.61
N GLU A 73 20.76 7.99 0.37
CA GLU A 73 19.85 8.20 -0.77
C GLU A 73 19.05 6.92 -1.05
N LEU A 74 19.72 5.77 -1.10
CA LEU A 74 19.07 4.47 -1.30
C LEU A 74 18.07 4.16 -0.17
N LYS A 75 18.43 4.45 1.08
CA LYS A 75 17.52 4.28 2.22
C LYS A 75 16.28 5.16 2.07
N LEU A 76 16.47 6.42 1.70
CA LEU A 76 15.37 7.36 1.50
C LEU A 76 14.44 6.87 0.39
N GLU A 77 15.01 6.39 -0.72
CA GLU A 77 14.26 5.83 -1.84
C GLU A 77 13.46 4.58 -1.43
N LEU A 78 14.08 3.63 -0.73
CA LEU A 78 13.39 2.44 -0.22
C LEU A 78 12.26 2.81 0.75
N LYS A 79 12.48 3.79 1.64
CA LYS A 79 11.46 4.28 2.56
C LYS A 79 10.30 4.91 1.79
N ARG A 80 10.60 5.75 0.81
CA ARG A 80 9.62 6.42 -0.06
C ARG A 80 8.78 5.39 -0.84
N THR A 81 9.41 4.41 -1.48
CA THR A 81 8.70 3.32 -2.18
C THR A 81 7.77 2.57 -1.22
N LYS A 82 8.23 2.25 -0.01
CA LYS A 82 7.42 1.57 1.02
C LYS A 82 6.20 2.39 1.44
N GLU A 83 6.35 3.70 1.60
CA GLU A 83 5.24 4.61 1.91
C GLU A 83 4.18 4.62 0.80
N TYR A 84 4.59 4.69 -0.47
CA TYR A 84 3.65 4.64 -1.59
C TYR A 84 2.95 3.28 -1.73
N ILE A 85 3.66 2.17 -1.50
CA ILE A 85 3.02 0.84 -1.43
C ILE A 85 1.99 0.79 -0.29
N GLY A 86 2.28 1.42 0.86
CA GLY A 86 1.33 1.55 1.95
C GLY A 86 0.05 2.28 1.55
N ARG A 87 0.18 3.42 0.87
CA ARG A 87 -0.97 4.18 0.34
C ARG A 87 -1.78 3.39 -0.68
N LEU A 88 -1.10 2.65 -1.57
CA LEU A 88 -1.78 1.79 -2.54
C LEU A 88 -2.62 0.71 -1.84
N LYS A 89 -2.07 0.08 -0.79
CA LYS A 89 -2.81 -0.89 0.03
C LYS A 89 -4.01 -0.28 0.72
N GLU A 90 -3.88 0.95 1.25
CA GLU A 90 -5.02 1.65 1.85
C GLU A 90 -6.14 1.90 0.83
N ILE A 91 -5.79 2.22 -0.42
CA ILE A 91 -6.74 2.39 -1.52
C ILE A 91 -7.43 1.06 -1.84
N ASP A 92 -6.66 -0.01 -2.03
CA ASP A 92 -7.19 -1.35 -2.30
C ASP A 92 -8.12 -1.83 -1.17
N ASP A 93 -7.75 -1.57 0.09
CA ASP A 93 -8.56 -1.94 1.26
C ASP A 93 -9.81 -1.07 1.42
N LYS A 94 -9.90 0.10 0.77
CA LYS A 94 -11.02 1.04 0.90
C LYS A 94 -12.37 0.41 0.55
N GLU A 95 -12.41 -0.48 -0.44
CA GLU A 95 -13.64 -1.15 -0.83
C GLU A 95 -14.15 -2.11 0.25
N ASN A 96 -13.23 -2.74 0.99
CA ASN A 96 -13.51 -3.75 2.00
C ASN A 96 -13.75 -3.18 3.41
N ARG A 97 -13.59 -1.87 3.60
CA ARG A 97 -13.80 -1.24 4.92
C ARG A 97 -15.28 -1.25 5.33
N PRO A 98 -15.60 -1.55 6.60
CA PRO A 98 -16.96 -1.42 7.12
C PRO A 98 -17.50 0.00 6.89
N LYS A 99 -18.65 0.10 6.22
CA LYS A 99 -19.32 1.38 5.96
C LYS A 99 -20.31 1.66 7.07
N VAL A 100 -20.26 2.85 7.66
CA VAL A 100 -21.27 3.30 8.63
C VAL A 100 -22.61 3.40 7.93
N ASN A 101 -23.66 2.83 8.54
CA ASN A 101 -25.02 3.02 8.05
C ASN A 101 -25.43 4.48 8.31
N GLN A 102 -25.33 5.31 7.28
CA GLN A 102 -25.59 6.76 7.37
C GLN A 102 -26.99 7.05 7.89
N LYS A 103 -27.99 6.23 7.54
CA LYS A 103 -29.37 6.41 8.00
C LYS A 103 -29.48 6.25 9.51
N VAL A 104 -28.85 5.21 10.07
CA VAL A 104 -28.83 4.97 11.52
C VAL A 104 -28.04 6.07 12.24
N ALA A 105 -26.88 6.45 11.71
CA ALA A 105 -26.07 7.53 12.29
C ALA A 105 -26.84 8.86 12.33
N GLN A 106 -27.54 9.22 11.25
CA GLN A 106 -28.40 10.41 11.21
C GLN A 106 -29.55 10.34 12.20
N ALA A 107 -30.19 9.17 12.34
CA ALA A 107 -31.25 8.97 13.34
C ALA A 107 -30.71 9.10 14.77
N MET A 108 -29.53 8.54 15.06
CA MET A 108 -28.87 8.69 16.35
C MET A 108 -28.57 10.15 16.69
N VAL A 109 -27.99 10.91 15.75
CA VAL A 109 -27.71 12.35 15.96
C VAL A 109 -29.01 13.12 16.17
N ARG A 110 -30.04 12.88 15.36
CA ARG A 110 -31.34 13.54 15.49
C ARG A 110 -32.00 13.26 16.84
N ASN A 111 -31.96 12.02 17.29
CA ASN A 111 -32.51 11.63 18.59
C ASN A 111 -31.69 12.20 19.76
N ALA A 112 -30.36 12.29 19.62
CA ALA A 112 -29.49 12.89 20.63
C ALA A 112 -29.72 14.41 20.77
N MET A 113 -30.16 15.09 19.71
CA MET A 113 -30.51 16.51 19.73
C MET A 113 -31.99 16.77 20.08
N PHE A 114 -32.79 15.73 20.27
CA PHE A 114 -34.21 15.86 20.58
C PHE A 114 -34.40 15.95 22.10
N ASP A 115 -34.79 17.13 22.58
CA ASP A 115 -35.19 17.32 23.97
C ASP A 115 -36.69 16.98 24.16
N VAL A 116 -36.94 15.91 24.92
CA VAL A 116 -38.28 15.39 25.18
C VAL A 116 -39.09 16.35 26.05
N GLU A 117 -38.44 17.11 26.93
CA GLU A 117 -39.12 18.05 27.82
C GLU A 117 -39.60 19.27 27.04
N GLU A 118 -38.74 19.87 26.20
CA GLU A 118 -39.14 20.98 25.32
C GLU A 118 -40.26 20.57 24.34
N ALA A 119 -40.18 19.37 23.77
CA ALA A 119 -41.19 18.86 22.85
C ALA A 119 -42.55 18.64 23.52
N ASN A 120 -42.55 18.17 24.77
CA ASN A 120 -43.77 17.98 25.55
C ASN A 120 -44.38 19.31 26.04
N GLN A 121 -43.55 20.32 26.31
CA GLN A 121 -44.02 21.66 26.64
C GLN A 121 -44.71 22.32 25.44
N LYS A 122 -44.08 22.32 24.26
CA LYS A 122 -44.67 22.84 23.02
C LYS A 122 -46.02 22.18 22.69
N LYS A 123 -46.13 20.86 22.83
CA LYS A 123 -47.41 20.15 22.62
C LYS A 123 -48.54 20.63 23.55
N LYS A 124 -48.21 20.86 24.84
CA LYS A 124 -49.20 21.35 25.81
C LYS A 124 -49.63 22.80 25.54
N GLU A 125 -48.75 23.62 25.00
CA GLU A 125 -49.06 25.00 24.60
C GLU A 125 -49.94 25.03 23.34
N ASP A 126 -49.65 24.20 22.34
CA ASP A 126 -50.45 24.08 21.11
C ASP A 126 -51.87 23.53 21.37
N GLU A 127 -52.03 22.61 22.34
CA GLU A 127 -53.35 22.10 22.75
C GLU A 127 -54.18 23.15 23.52
N LYS A 128 -53.52 24.04 24.27
CA LYS A 128 -54.19 25.16 24.96
C LYS A 128 -54.60 26.27 23.99
N ALA A 129 -53.84 26.49 22.92
CA ALA A 129 -54.16 27.50 21.89
C ALA A 129 -55.32 27.09 20.96
N LYS A 130 -55.71 25.80 20.95
CA LYS A 130 -56.83 25.26 20.17
C LYS A 130 -58.15 25.13 20.96
N LYS A 131 -58.15 25.52 22.24
CA LYS A 131 -59.33 25.55 23.12
C LYS A 131 -59.79 26.98 23.30
#